data_AF-A0A520Q9R4-F1
#
_entry.id   AF-A0A520Q9R4-F1
#
_cell.length_a   1.000
_cell.length_b   1.000
_cell.length_c   1.000
_cell.angle_alpha   90.00
_cell.angle_beta   90.00
_cell.angle_gamma   90.00
#
_symmetry.space_group_name_H-M   'P 1'
#
loop_
_entity.id
_entity.type
_entity.pdbx_description
1 polymer ?
#
loop_
_entity_poly.entity_id
_entity_poly.type
_entity_poly.pdbx_seq_one_letter_code
_entity_poly.pdbx_strand_id
1 'polypeptide(L)'
;MRAKAWLLRFFRLLMVALAAWLAFRWLEPQGLGWVVLAVAGLAVALWIGFRAVLVRRARAEEAQADRWAEALLVPEQRPAAVRELQAERALRDPKNPKHAETHARLTLVLAELLEAEGKPDAALDALGEVALAGLSDALRAVVLHARAISHLSAGDPEAAGASLDAIGGPCGTRDVDLRVRLARGLVHVERGEREDALIVAEEVRQESGDDRHLLLEARVLKAVALAEGDREAGLKTMAGIDDEMLEVLVVLGLPRVRRLADEALGQRDA
;
A
#
# COMPACT_ATOMS: atom_id res chain seq x y z
N MET A 1 -25.62 -0.08 -2.51
CA MET A 1 -25.34 -0.85 -3.76
C MET A 1 -25.34 -2.38 -3.61
N ARG A 2 -25.05 -2.97 -2.44
CA ARG A 2 -24.96 -4.44 -2.25
C ARG A 2 -26.29 -5.20 -2.47
N ALA A 3 -27.45 -4.61 -2.16
CA ALA A 3 -28.76 -5.24 -2.30
C ALA A 3 -29.18 -5.51 -3.77
N LYS A 4 -28.87 -4.58 -4.70
CA LYS A 4 -29.20 -4.72 -6.13
C LYS A 4 -28.42 -5.87 -6.79
N ALA A 5 -27.14 -6.04 -6.42
CA ALA A 5 -26.31 -7.13 -6.93
C ALA A 5 -26.76 -8.51 -6.43
N TRP A 6 -27.29 -8.58 -5.20
CA TRP A 6 -27.82 -9.82 -4.62
C TRP A 6 -29.11 -10.26 -5.30
N LEU A 7 -30.02 -9.32 -5.57
CA LEU A 7 -31.30 -9.57 -6.26
C LEU A 7 -31.09 -10.12 -7.70
N LEU A 8 -30.15 -9.53 -8.44
CA LEU A 8 -29.79 -9.97 -9.79
C LEU A 8 -29.16 -11.37 -9.83
N ARG A 9 -28.36 -11.73 -8.82
CA ARG A 9 -27.79 -13.07 -8.68
C ARG A 9 -28.86 -14.11 -8.37
N PHE A 10 -29.79 -13.78 -7.47
CA PHE A 10 -30.90 -14.65 -7.11
C PHE A 10 -31.82 -14.92 -8.32
N PHE A 11 -32.20 -13.88 -9.07
CA PHE A 11 -33.04 -14.02 -10.26
C PHE A 11 -32.37 -14.85 -11.37
N ARG A 12 -31.06 -14.68 -11.59
CA ARG A 12 -30.30 -15.51 -12.53
C ARG A 12 -30.29 -16.98 -12.15
N LEU A 13 -30.10 -17.29 -10.86
CA LEU A 13 -30.12 -18.68 -10.37
C LEU A 13 -31.51 -19.31 -10.56
N LEU A 14 -32.57 -18.56 -10.27
CA LEU A 14 -33.95 -19.01 -10.46
C LEU A 14 -34.26 -19.31 -11.93
N MET A 15 -33.84 -18.43 -12.85
CA MET A 15 -34.03 -18.61 -14.30
C MET A 15 -33.27 -19.83 -14.84
N VAL A 16 -32.03 -20.05 -14.38
CA VAL A 16 -31.23 -21.23 -14.77
C VAL A 16 -31.87 -22.52 -14.25
N ALA A 17 -32.35 -22.51 -13.00
CA ALA A 17 -33.05 -23.66 -12.42
C ALA A 17 -34.36 -23.97 -13.15
N LEU A 18 -35.13 -22.94 -13.51
CA LEU A 18 -36.38 -23.09 -14.26
C LEU A 18 -36.12 -23.62 -15.68
N ALA A 19 -35.10 -23.11 -16.37
CA ALA A 19 -34.71 -23.59 -17.70
C ALA A 19 -34.23 -25.05 -17.66
N ALA A 20 -33.43 -25.42 -16.64
CA ALA A 20 -32.98 -26.79 -16.45
C ALA A 20 -34.15 -27.74 -16.15
N TRP A 21 -35.12 -27.31 -15.35
CA TRP A 21 -36.32 -28.10 -15.04
C TRP A 21 -37.22 -28.28 -16.27
N LEU A 22 -37.43 -27.22 -17.06
CA LEU A 22 -38.19 -27.30 -18.32
C LEU A 22 -37.50 -28.22 -19.34
N ALA A 23 -36.18 -28.12 -19.48
CA ALA A 23 -35.40 -28.99 -20.36
C ALA A 23 -35.48 -30.46 -19.92
N PHE A 24 -35.38 -30.72 -18.62
CA PHE A 24 -35.52 -32.07 -18.05
C PHE A 24 -36.91 -32.65 -18.36
N ARG A 25 -37.98 -31.90 -18.08
CA ARG A 25 -39.36 -32.37 -18.30
C ARG A 25 -39.68 -32.63 -19.78
N TRP A 26 -38.99 -31.96 -20.70
CA TRP A 26 -39.17 -32.15 -22.14
C TRP A 26 -38.34 -33.32 -22.70
N LEU A 27 -37.16 -33.58 -22.12
CA LEU A 27 -36.24 -34.65 -22.55
C LEU A 27 -36.48 -35.99 -21.86
N GLU A 28 -37.04 -35.99 -20.66
CA GLU A 28 -37.36 -37.19 -19.88
C GLU A 28 -38.33 -38.16 -20.60
N PRO A 29 -39.42 -37.72 -21.25
CA PRO A 29 -40.30 -38.61 -22.02
C PRO A 29 -39.61 -39.29 -23.21
N GLN A 30 -38.47 -38.74 -23.66
CA GLN A 30 -37.67 -39.26 -24.77
C GLN A 30 -36.53 -40.18 -24.28
N GLY A 31 -36.44 -40.44 -22.97
CA GLY A 31 -35.35 -41.22 -22.35
C GLY A 31 -34.01 -40.46 -22.26
N LEU A 32 -33.99 -39.16 -22.55
CA LEU A 32 -32.79 -38.32 -22.63
C LEU A 32 -32.57 -37.42 -21.39
N GLY A 33 -33.31 -37.64 -20.30
CA GLY A 33 -33.16 -36.86 -19.06
C GLY A 33 -31.74 -36.89 -18.47
N TRP A 34 -30.97 -37.96 -18.75
CA TRP A 34 -29.56 -38.09 -18.37
C TRP A 34 -28.65 -37.02 -19.01
N VAL A 35 -29.01 -36.48 -20.17
CA VAL A 35 -28.24 -35.42 -20.86
C VAL A 35 -28.25 -34.13 -20.05
N VAL A 36 -29.39 -33.78 -19.42
CA VAL A 36 -29.48 -32.59 -18.57
C VAL A 36 -28.59 -32.73 -17.33
N LEU A 37 -28.56 -33.92 -16.73
CA LEU A 37 -27.68 -34.22 -15.60
C LEU A 37 -26.19 -34.20 -16.01
N ALA A 38 -25.85 -34.74 -17.19
CA ALA A 38 -24.48 -34.72 -17.71
C ALA A 38 -24.00 -33.30 -18.01
N VAL A 39 -24.83 -32.48 -18.65
CA VAL A 39 -24.53 -31.07 -18.95
C VAL A 39 -24.42 -30.24 -17.66
N ALA A 40 -25.32 -30.45 -16.70
CA ALA A 40 -25.25 -29.79 -15.39
C ALA A 40 -23.99 -30.20 -14.62
N GLY A 41 -23.65 -31.49 -14.61
CA GLY A 41 -22.43 -32.01 -13.98
C GLY A 41 -21.15 -31.41 -14.61
N LEU A 42 -21.10 -31.33 -15.94
CA LEU A 42 -19.99 -30.69 -16.66
C LEU A 42 -19.88 -29.20 -16.34
N ALA A 43 -21.01 -28.48 -16.30
CA ALA A 43 -21.03 -27.06 -15.97
C ALA A 43 -20.55 -26.79 -14.53
N VAL A 44 -20.96 -27.63 -13.57
CA VAL A 44 -20.48 -27.56 -12.18
C VAL A 44 -18.97 -27.85 -12.11
N ALA A 45 -18.49 -28.89 -12.80
CA ALA A 45 -17.07 -29.22 -12.82
C ALA A 45 -16.21 -28.08 -13.41
N LEU A 46 -16.64 -27.48 -14.53
CA LEU A 46 -15.99 -26.32 -15.14
C LEU A 46 -16.01 -25.10 -14.22
N TRP A 47 -17.12 -24.85 -13.53
CA TRP A 47 -17.23 -23.75 -12.57
C TRP A 47 -16.30 -23.93 -11.36
N ILE A 48 -16.22 -25.13 -10.80
CA ILE A 48 -15.29 -25.47 -9.71
C ILE A 48 -13.84 -25.28 -10.18
N GLY A 49 -13.49 -25.78 -11.38
CA GLY A 49 -12.16 -25.61 -11.96
C GLY A 49 -11.80 -24.13 -12.15
N PHE A 50 -12.72 -23.34 -12.71
CA PHE A 50 -12.54 -21.89 -12.87
C PHE A 50 -12.34 -21.18 -11.53
N ARG A 51 -13.15 -21.50 -10.51
CA ARG A 51 -13.00 -20.94 -9.15
C ARG A 51 -11.68 -21.34 -8.51
N ALA A 52 -11.24 -22.59 -8.69
CA ALA A 52 -9.96 -23.05 -8.17
C ALA A 52 -8.78 -22.30 -8.82
N VAL A 53 -8.84 -22.03 -10.13
CA VAL A 53 -7.85 -21.20 -10.83
C VAL A 53 -7.84 -19.78 -10.27
N LEU A 54 -8.99 -19.16 -10.08
CA LEU A 54 -9.08 -17.81 -9.50
C LEU A 54 -8.52 -17.75 -8.07
N VAL A 55 -8.85 -18.72 -7.23
CA VAL A 55 -8.33 -18.78 -5.85
C VAL A 55 -6.82 -19.03 -5.84
N ARG A 56 -6.31 -19.90 -6.73
CA ARG A 56 -4.86 -20.13 -6.87
C ARG A 56 -4.13 -18.88 -7.33
N ARG A 57 -4.68 -18.15 -8.29
CA ARG A 57 -4.12 -16.87 -8.73
C ARG A 57 -4.11 -15.85 -7.60
N ALA A 58 -5.23 -15.68 -6.89
CA ALA A 58 -5.30 -14.78 -5.74
C ALA A 58 -4.29 -15.16 -4.65
N ARG A 59 -4.15 -16.45 -4.31
CA ARG A 59 -3.14 -16.90 -3.34
C ARG A 59 -1.71 -16.72 -3.83
N ALA A 60 -1.47 -16.87 -5.13
CA ALA A 60 -0.15 -16.64 -5.70
C ALA A 60 0.22 -15.15 -5.68
N GLU A 61 -0.75 -14.27 -5.96
CA GLU A 61 -0.62 -12.82 -5.86
C GLU A 61 -0.40 -12.39 -4.40
N GLU A 62 -1.16 -12.94 -3.44
CA GLU A 62 -0.97 -12.72 -2.00
C GLU A 62 0.42 -13.19 -1.55
N ALA A 63 0.81 -14.43 -1.86
CA ALA A 63 2.11 -14.96 -1.49
C ALA A 63 3.27 -14.19 -2.15
N GLN A 64 3.05 -13.56 -3.31
CA GLN A 64 4.04 -12.70 -3.95
C GLN A 64 4.15 -11.35 -3.24
N ALA A 65 3.03 -10.74 -2.85
CA ALA A 65 3.02 -9.53 -2.05
C ALA A 65 3.67 -9.75 -0.68
N ASP A 66 3.39 -10.88 -0.02
CA ASP A 66 4.00 -11.24 1.27
C ASP A 66 5.51 -11.37 1.15
N ARG A 67 6.01 -12.02 0.08
CA ARG A 67 7.47 -12.12 -0.18
C ARG A 67 8.12 -10.76 -0.38
N TRP A 68 7.47 -9.85 -1.10
CA TRP A 68 8.02 -8.50 -1.30
C TRP A 68 8.00 -7.68 -0.01
N ALA A 69 6.97 -7.84 0.82
CA ALA A 69 6.92 -7.23 2.15
C ALA A 69 8.01 -7.79 3.08
N GLU A 70 8.23 -9.11 3.06
CA GLU A 70 9.32 -9.75 3.80
C GLU A 70 10.70 -9.23 3.36
N ALA A 71 10.90 -9.01 2.06
CA ALA A 71 12.13 -8.46 1.53
C ALA A 71 12.44 -7.04 2.06
N LEU A 72 11.44 -6.24 2.47
CA LEU A 72 11.71 -4.95 3.13
C LEU A 72 12.48 -5.15 4.44
N LEU A 73 12.17 -6.20 5.19
CA LEU A 73 12.77 -6.48 6.50
C LEU A 73 14.04 -7.34 6.41
N VAL A 74 14.20 -8.14 5.36
CA VAL A 74 15.35 -9.06 5.18
C VAL A 74 16.29 -8.55 4.08
N PRO A 75 17.42 -7.90 4.41
CA PRO A 75 18.32 -7.26 3.44
C PRO A 75 18.81 -8.20 2.32
N GLU A 76 19.04 -9.48 2.64
CA GLU A 76 19.56 -10.47 1.69
C GLU A 76 18.55 -10.80 0.58
N GLN A 77 17.26 -10.60 0.83
CA GLN A 77 16.18 -10.89 -0.13
C GLN A 77 15.91 -9.70 -1.08
N ARG A 78 16.27 -8.46 -0.70
CA ARG A 78 15.96 -7.23 -1.46
C ARG A 78 16.42 -7.26 -2.92
N PRO A 79 17.66 -7.65 -3.26
CA PRO A 79 18.10 -7.58 -4.65
C PRO A 79 17.33 -8.52 -5.58
N ALA A 80 16.84 -9.66 -5.05
CA ALA A 80 16.02 -10.59 -5.81
C ALA A 80 14.61 -10.03 -6.02
N ALA A 81 13.98 -9.48 -4.96
CA ALA A 81 12.67 -8.84 -5.03
C ALA A 81 12.67 -7.64 -6.00
N VAL A 82 13.71 -6.80 -5.98
CA VAL A 82 13.88 -5.67 -6.91
C VAL A 82 13.90 -6.15 -8.36
N ARG A 83 14.68 -7.19 -8.68
CA ARG A 83 14.73 -7.75 -10.05
C ARG A 83 13.39 -8.34 -10.49
N GLU A 84 12.69 -9.03 -9.59
CA GLU A 84 11.36 -9.59 -9.87
C GLU A 84 10.35 -8.48 -10.16
N LEU A 85 10.30 -7.45 -9.31
CA LEU A 85 9.39 -6.30 -9.50
C LEU A 85 9.69 -5.52 -10.77
N GLN A 86 10.96 -5.34 -11.13
CA GLN A 86 11.33 -4.71 -12.39
C GLN A 86 10.86 -5.52 -13.60
N ALA A 87 11.07 -6.84 -13.58
CA ALA A 87 10.63 -7.73 -14.65
C ALA A 87 9.09 -7.75 -14.76
N GLU A 88 8.39 -7.82 -13.62
CA GLU A 88 6.94 -7.74 -13.60
C GLU A 88 6.49 -6.37 -14.15
N ARG A 89 7.00 -5.25 -13.62
CA ARG A 89 6.64 -3.90 -14.09
C ARG A 89 6.81 -3.76 -15.61
N ALA A 90 7.89 -4.28 -16.18
CA ALA A 90 8.18 -4.19 -17.62
C ALA A 90 7.12 -4.85 -18.53
N LEU A 91 6.35 -5.82 -18.01
CA LEU A 91 5.25 -6.44 -18.77
C LEU A 91 3.97 -5.57 -18.79
N ARG A 92 3.91 -4.49 -18.00
CA ARG A 92 2.73 -3.62 -17.86
C ARG A 92 3.00 -2.28 -18.52
N ASP A 93 2.52 -2.07 -19.74
CA ASP A 93 2.61 -0.76 -20.39
C ASP A 93 1.87 0.34 -19.58
N PRO A 94 2.58 1.36 -19.04
CA PRO A 94 1.96 2.42 -18.24
C PRO A 94 0.99 3.29 -19.04
N LYS A 95 1.07 3.30 -20.38
CA LYS A 95 0.16 4.05 -21.25
C LYS A 95 -1.18 3.34 -21.47
N ASN A 96 -1.25 2.04 -21.16
CA ASN A 96 -2.47 1.27 -21.25
C ASN A 96 -3.31 1.48 -19.97
N PRO A 97 -4.54 2.04 -20.05
CA PRO A 97 -5.37 2.30 -18.88
C PRO A 97 -5.67 1.06 -18.03
N LYS A 98 -5.69 -0.13 -18.63
CA LYS A 98 -5.90 -1.39 -17.90
C LYS A 98 -4.71 -1.78 -17.03
N HIS A 99 -3.53 -1.28 -17.34
CA HIS A 99 -2.27 -1.62 -16.66
C HIS A 99 -1.77 -0.51 -15.75
N ALA A 100 -2.17 0.74 -15.99
CA ALA A 100 -1.67 1.92 -15.28
C ALA A 100 -1.71 1.79 -13.75
N GLU A 101 -2.84 1.38 -13.16
CA GLU A 101 -2.93 1.20 -11.70
C GLU A 101 -2.04 0.07 -11.18
N THR A 102 -1.94 -1.03 -11.91
CA THR A 102 -1.08 -2.16 -11.52
C THR A 102 0.39 -1.78 -11.61
N HIS A 103 0.77 -1.08 -12.68
CA HIS A 103 2.11 -0.52 -12.86
C HIS A 103 2.46 0.44 -11.72
N ALA A 104 1.57 1.36 -11.36
CA ALA A 104 1.75 2.28 -10.24
C ALA A 104 1.96 1.52 -8.92
N ARG A 105 1.12 0.53 -8.61
CA ARG A 105 1.24 -0.29 -7.38
C ARG A 105 2.57 -1.05 -7.30
N LEU A 106 2.98 -1.70 -8.39
CA LEU A 106 4.28 -2.39 -8.44
C LEU A 106 5.44 -1.41 -8.27
N THR A 107 5.31 -0.21 -8.83
CA THR A 107 6.32 0.84 -8.71
C THR A 107 6.44 1.37 -7.28
N LEU A 108 5.33 1.49 -6.55
CA LEU A 108 5.35 1.87 -5.13
C LEU A 108 6.17 0.88 -4.29
N VAL A 109 5.90 -0.42 -4.43
CA VAL A 109 6.65 -1.47 -3.70
C VAL A 109 8.14 -1.47 -4.10
N LEU A 110 8.42 -1.31 -5.39
CA LEU A 110 9.80 -1.20 -5.88
C LEU A 110 10.52 0.02 -5.27
N ALA A 111 9.85 1.17 -5.18
CA ALA A 111 10.41 2.37 -4.60
C ALA A 111 10.76 2.15 -3.12
N GLU A 112 9.87 1.55 -2.33
CA GLU A 112 10.14 1.21 -0.93
C GLU A 112 11.36 0.28 -0.77
N LEU A 113 11.52 -0.71 -1.64
CA LEU A 113 12.69 -1.60 -1.63
C LEU A 113 13.99 -0.85 -2.01
N LEU A 114 13.93 0.05 -3.00
CA LEU A 114 15.09 0.86 -3.39
C LEU A 114 15.49 1.84 -2.27
N GLU A 115 14.52 2.43 -1.57
CA GLU A 115 14.73 3.24 -0.37
C GLU A 115 15.40 2.43 0.76
N ALA A 116 14.94 1.19 0.98
CA ALA A 116 15.55 0.27 1.95
C ALA A 116 16.98 -0.17 1.56
N GLU A 117 17.33 -0.12 0.27
CA GLU A 117 18.71 -0.29 -0.22
C GLU A 117 19.54 1.00 -0.17
N GLY A 118 18.99 2.11 0.33
CA GLY A 118 19.66 3.41 0.37
C GLY A 118 19.86 4.05 -1.00
N LYS A 119 18.94 3.78 -1.95
CA LYS A 119 18.98 4.29 -3.33
C LYS A 119 17.77 5.18 -3.64
N PRO A 120 17.63 6.34 -2.95
CA PRO A 120 16.46 7.19 -3.12
C PRO A 120 16.35 7.78 -4.52
N ASP A 121 17.47 8.09 -5.19
CA ASP A 121 17.46 8.57 -6.57
C ASP A 121 16.86 7.53 -7.54
N ALA A 122 17.19 6.25 -7.35
CA ALA A 122 16.61 5.17 -8.17
C ALA A 122 15.11 4.97 -7.87
N ALA A 123 14.68 5.20 -6.62
CA ALA A 123 13.27 5.19 -6.26
C ALA A 123 12.52 6.35 -6.94
N LEU A 124 13.10 7.54 -6.97
CA LEU A 124 12.58 8.72 -7.67
C LEU A 124 12.48 8.48 -9.18
N ASP A 125 13.51 7.93 -9.80
CA ASP A 125 13.50 7.56 -11.22
C ASP A 125 12.34 6.60 -11.54
N ALA A 126 12.20 5.54 -10.73
CA ALA A 126 11.12 4.57 -10.87
C ALA A 126 9.74 5.23 -10.71
N LEU A 127 9.54 6.03 -9.66
CA LEU A 127 8.28 6.74 -9.43
C LEU A 127 7.98 7.77 -10.53
N GLY A 128 9.00 8.33 -11.18
CA GLY A 128 8.89 9.25 -12.31
C GLY A 128 8.22 8.63 -13.54
N GLU A 129 8.37 7.32 -13.74
CA GLU A 129 7.75 6.56 -14.84
C GLU A 129 6.23 6.37 -14.67
N VAL A 130 5.69 6.64 -13.47
CA VAL A 130 4.25 6.49 -13.20
C VAL A 130 3.46 7.61 -13.86
N ALA A 131 2.62 7.23 -14.83
CA ALA A 131 1.63 8.11 -15.42
C ALA A 131 0.51 8.41 -14.40
N LEU A 132 0.50 9.64 -13.87
CA LEU A 132 -0.51 10.07 -12.89
C LEU A 132 -1.91 10.24 -13.51
N ALA A 133 -1.96 10.51 -14.82
CA ALA A 133 -3.20 10.64 -15.56
C ALA A 133 -3.90 9.28 -15.66
N GLY A 134 -5.15 9.20 -15.19
CA GLY A 134 -5.94 7.97 -15.22
C GLY A 134 -5.86 7.12 -13.95
N LEU A 135 -5.08 7.53 -12.95
CA LEU A 135 -5.15 6.93 -11.61
C LEU A 135 -6.34 7.51 -10.83
N SER A 136 -6.88 6.70 -9.90
CA SER A 136 -7.78 7.23 -8.87
C SER A 136 -7.08 8.31 -8.02
N ASP A 137 -7.85 9.25 -7.47
CA ASP A 137 -7.28 10.34 -6.66
C ASP A 137 -6.48 9.81 -5.46
N ALA A 138 -6.95 8.74 -4.82
CA ALA A 138 -6.25 8.07 -3.73
C ALA A 138 -4.90 7.49 -4.18
N LEU A 139 -4.86 6.75 -5.30
CA LEU A 139 -3.60 6.16 -5.78
C LEU A 139 -2.64 7.24 -6.29
N ARG A 140 -3.14 8.30 -6.92
CA ARG A 140 -2.34 9.47 -7.30
C ARG A 140 -1.69 10.11 -6.07
N ALA A 141 -2.47 10.30 -4.99
CA ALA A 141 -1.96 10.85 -3.73
C ALA A 141 -0.89 9.96 -3.10
N VAL A 142 -1.07 8.63 -3.11
CA VAL A 142 -0.06 7.68 -2.62
C VAL A 142 1.24 7.75 -3.43
N VAL A 143 1.18 7.86 -4.76
CA VAL A 143 2.38 8.03 -5.61
C VAL A 143 3.10 9.34 -5.32
N LEU A 144 2.37 10.44 -5.18
CA LEU A 144 2.96 11.74 -4.83
C LEU A 144 3.54 11.76 -3.41
N HIS A 145 2.88 11.11 -2.47
CA HIS A 145 3.40 10.87 -1.12
C HIS A 145 4.71 10.07 -1.16
N ALA A 146 4.76 8.96 -1.90
CA ALA A 146 5.98 8.14 -2.03
C ALA A 146 7.13 8.93 -2.66
N ARG A 147 6.86 9.78 -3.66
CA ARG A 147 7.86 10.71 -4.21
C ARG A 147 8.37 11.68 -3.15
N ALA A 148 7.49 12.23 -2.32
CA ALA A 148 7.89 13.13 -1.24
C ALA A 148 8.78 12.43 -0.21
N ILE A 149 8.45 11.20 0.18
CA ILE A 149 9.30 10.39 1.08
C ILE A 149 10.67 10.14 0.43
N SER A 150 10.71 9.81 -0.86
CA SER A 150 11.96 9.57 -1.58
C SER A 150 12.82 10.84 -1.70
N HIS A 151 12.20 12.00 -1.93
CA HIS A 151 12.88 13.30 -1.90
C HIS A 151 13.42 13.64 -0.51
N LEU A 152 12.65 13.40 0.56
CA LEU A 152 13.13 13.57 1.94
C LEU A 152 14.32 12.65 2.25
N SER A 153 14.27 11.41 1.76
CA SER A 153 15.37 10.45 1.89
C SER A 153 16.64 10.89 1.15
N ALA A 154 16.47 11.50 -0.04
CA ALA A 154 17.54 12.14 -0.81
C ALA A 154 18.03 13.47 -0.21
N GLY A 155 17.38 14.01 0.82
CA GLY A 155 17.73 15.29 1.45
C GLY A 155 17.24 16.52 0.68
N ASP A 156 16.17 16.39 -0.12
CA ASP A 156 15.54 17.48 -0.88
C ASP A 156 14.14 17.80 -0.33
N PRO A 157 14.03 18.57 0.77
CA PRO A 157 12.73 18.91 1.36
C PRO A 157 11.88 19.82 0.47
N GLU A 158 12.50 20.58 -0.44
CA GLU A 158 11.78 21.48 -1.35
C GLU A 158 11.01 20.68 -2.42
N ALA A 159 11.68 19.71 -3.07
CA ALA A 159 11.01 18.82 -4.02
C ALA A 159 10.00 17.90 -3.34
N ALA A 160 10.24 17.51 -2.08
CA ALA A 160 9.27 16.80 -1.28
C ALA A 160 7.99 17.63 -1.04
N GLY A 161 8.15 18.88 -0.63
CA GLY A 161 7.05 19.83 -0.47
C GLY A 161 6.26 20.02 -1.78
N ALA A 162 6.95 20.26 -2.89
CA ALA A 162 6.31 20.40 -4.20
C ALA A 162 5.51 19.15 -4.62
N SER A 163 6.02 17.95 -4.32
CA SER A 163 5.30 16.70 -4.58
C SER A 163 4.00 16.59 -3.77
N LEU A 164 4.02 17.02 -2.50
CA LEU A 164 2.85 17.02 -1.61
C LEU A 164 1.84 18.11 -1.99
N ASP A 165 2.30 19.25 -2.51
CA ASP A 165 1.45 20.34 -2.98
C ASP A 165 0.71 19.97 -4.26
N ALA A 166 1.33 19.18 -5.13
CA ALA A 166 0.71 18.66 -6.36
C ALA A 166 -0.52 17.76 -6.10
N ILE A 167 -0.73 17.31 -4.86
CA ILE A 167 -1.95 16.58 -4.46
C ILE A 167 -3.17 17.51 -4.47
N GLY A 168 -2.99 18.80 -4.13
CA GLY A 168 -4.02 19.85 -4.21
C GLY A 168 -5.13 19.82 -3.16
N GLY A 169 -5.30 18.72 -2.41
CA GLY A 169 -6.32 18.60 -1.36
C GLY A 169 -6.53 17.15 -0.89
N PRO A 170 -7.56 16.89 -0.07
CA PRO A 170 -7.89 15.53 0.36
C PRO A 170 -8.26 14.62 -0.82
N CYS A 171 -7.74 13.39 -0.81
CA CYS A 171 -7.99 12.38 -1.84
C CYS A 171 -9.22 11.50 -1.55
N GLY A 172 -9.89 11.74 -0.41
CA GLY A 172 -11.11 11.02 -0.01
C GLY A 172 -10.85 9.74 0.79
N THR A 173 -9.58 9.45 1.11
CA THR A 173 -9.20 8.35 2.00
C THR A 173 -8.50 8.94 3.22
N ARG A 174 -9.22 9.00 4.35
CA ARG A 174 -8.74 9.62 5.61
C ARG A 174 -7.33 9.18 6.00
N ASP A 175 -7.06 7.90 5.84
CA ASP A 175 -5.76 7.29 6.14
C ASP A 175 -4.61 7.89 5.31
N VAL A 176 -4.79 7.95 3.99
CA VAL A 176 -3.84 8.58 3.06
C VAL A 176 -3.73 10.09 3.33
N ASP A 177 -4.85 10.76 3.60
CA ASP A 177 -4.88 12.20 3.88
C ASP A 177 -4.13 12.56 5.17
N LEU A 178 -4.16 11.71 6.19
CA LEU A 178 -3.38 11.87 7.43
C LEU A 178 -1.89 11.61 7.19
N ARG A 179 -1.52 10.58 6.41
CA ARG A 179 -0.11 10.31 6.05
C ARG A 179 0.51 11.41 5.20
N VAL A 180 -0.24 11.98 4.26
CA VAL A 180 0.18 13.17 3.51
C VAL A 180 0.46 14.35 4.44
N ARG A 181 -0.35 14.56 5.48
CA ARG A 181 -0.09 15.59 6.49
C ARG A 181 1.17 15.28 7.32
N LEU A 182 1.36 14.04 7.74
CA LEU A 182 2.59 13.63 8.43
C LEU A 182 3.85 13.88 7.58
N ALA A 183 3.79 13.56 6.29
CA ALA A 183 4.88 13.86 5.35
C ALA A 183 5.16 15.37 5.22
N ARG A 184 4.12 16.22 5.23
CA ARG A 184 4.31 17.69 5.31
C ARG A 184 4.96 18.10 6.62
N GLY A 185 4.58 17.47 7.74
CA GLY A 185 5.25 17.63 9.03
C GLY A 185 6.75 17.32 8.96
N LEU A 186 7.13 16.25 8.27
CA LEU A 186 8.54 15.89 8.06
C LEU A 186 9.28 16.92 7.19
N VAL A 187 8.62 17.50 6.18
CA VAL A 187 9.17 18.63 5.41
C VAL A 187 9.43 19.84 6.33
N HIS A 188 8.49 20.18 7.22
CA HIS A 188 8.68 21.25 8.21
C HIS A 188 9.91 20.99 9.10
N VAL A 189 10.10 19.75 9.56
CA VAL A 189 11.30 19.37 10.34
C VAL A 189 12.58 19.61 9.54
N GLU A 190 12.65 19.17 8.29
CA GLU A 190 13.83 19.35 7.46
C GLU A 190 14.11 20.82 7.08
N ARG A 191 13.09 21.68 7.12
CA ARG A 191 13.23 23.14 6.98
C ARG A 191 13.57 23.87 8.29
N GLY A 192 13.62 23.18 9.42
CA GLY A 192 13.84 23.77 10.74
C GLY A 192 12.58 24.45 11.32
N GLU A 193 11.41 24.22 10.74
CA GLU A 193 10.10 24.75 11.15
C GLU A 193 9.50 23.86 12.25
N ARG A 194 10.21 23.77 13.38
CA ARG A 194 9.88 22.85 14.49
C ARG A 194 8.46 23.02 15.01
N GLU A 195 8.00 24.26 15.19
CA GLU A 195 6.68 24.53 15.80
C GLU A 195 5.56 24.01 14.90
N ASP A 196 5.66 24.24 13.60
CA ASP A 196 4.68 23.76 12.61
C ASP A 196 4.66 22.23 12.57
N ALA A 197 5.82 21.57 12.62
CA ALA A 197 5.90 20.12 12.71
C ALA A 197 5.22 19.54 13.97
N LEU A 198 5.37 20.21 15.12
CA LEU A 198 4.73 19.80 16.38
C LEU A 198 3.21 19.97 16.33
N ILE A 199 2.72 21.05 15.71
CA ILE A 199 1.28 21.26 15.48
C ILE A 199 0.72 20.12 14.64
N VAL A 200 1.35 19.82 13.49
CA VAL A 200 0.92 18.73 12.61
C VAL A 200 0.89 17.38 13.34
N ALA A 201 1.94 17.06 14.11
CA ALA A 201 1.99 15.81 14.87
C ALA A 201 0.83 15.68 15.85
N GLU A 202 0.49 16.76 16.55
CA GLU A 202 -0.59 16.76 17.54
C GLU A 202 -1.97 16.70 16.89
N GLU A 203 -2.20 17.45 15.81
CA GLU A 203 -3.44 17.39 15.04
C GLU A 203 -3.70 15.98 14.49
N VAL A 204 -2.69 15.38 13.84
CA VAL A 204 -2.81 14.01 13.33
C VAL A 204 -3.05 13.02 14.47
N ARG A 205 -2.35 13.16 15.60
CA ARG A 205 -2.57 12.29 16.78
C ARG A 205 -4.01 12.37 17.29
N GLN A 206 -4.58 13.57 17.40
CA GLN A 206 -5.96 13.77 17.84
C GLN A 206 -6.95 13.19 16.84
N GLU A 207 -6.70 13.43 15.56
CA GLU A 207 -7.58 12.94 14.50
C GLU A 207 -7.47 11.44 14.28
N SER A 208 -6.37 10.77 14.64
CA SER A 208 -6.12 9.34 14.39
C SER A 208 -7.11 8.41 15.09
N GLY A 209 -7.67 8.82 16.25
CA GLY A 209 -8.51 7.95 17.08
C GLY A 209 -7.70 6.78 17.64
N ASP A 210 -8.17 5.55 17.44
CA ASP A 210 -7.53 4.32 17.94
C ASP A 210 -6.58 3.65 16.93
N ASP A 211 -6.28 4.30 15.82
CA ASP A 211 -5.36 3.75 14.80
C ASP A 211 -3.92 3.75 15.32
N ARG A 212 -3.44 2.57 15.72
CA ARG A 212 -2.10 2.41 16.30
C ARG A 212 -0.97 2.81 15.35
N HIS A 213 -1.12 2.60 14.04
CA HIS A 213 -0.06 2.94 13.08
C HIS A 213 0.04 4.45 12.91
N LEU A 214 -1.08 5.15 12.76
CA LEU A 214 -1.07 6.61 12.66
C LEU A 214 -0.63 7.28 13.97
N LEU A 215 -1.01 6.73 15.13
CA LEU A 215 -0.53 7.20 16.43
C LEU A 215 1.00 7.03 16.57
N LEU A 216 1.55 5.94 16.06
CA LEU A 216 3.00 5.71 16.02
C LEU A 216 3.68 6.73 15.10
N GLU A 217 3.21 6.89 13.86
CA GLU A 217 3.80 7.83 12.90
C GLU A 217 3.76 9.29 13.42
N ALA A 218 2.64 9.69 14.06
CA ALA A 218 2.52 11.00 14.72
C ALA A 218 3.49 11.15 15.89
N ARG A 219 3.72 10.09 16.68
CA ARG A 219 4.73 10.09 17.75
C ARG A 219 6.14 10.22 17.18
N VAL A 220 6.45 9.52 16.08
CA VAL A 220 7.74 9.61 15.39
C VAL A 220 7.98 11.05 14.92
N LEU A 221 7.01 11.67 14.24
CA LEU A 221 7.09 13.07 13.83
C LEU A 221 7.33 14.00 15.03
N LYS A 222 6.57 13.83 16.11
CA LYS A 222 6.76 14.61 17.34
C LYS A 222 8.17 14.45 17.91
N ALA A 223 8.68 13.21 17.96
CA ALA A 223 10.01 12.93 18.49
C ALA A 223 11.11 13.64 17.69
N VAL A 224 11.07 13.55 16.34
CA VAL A 224 12.05 14.24 15.49
C VAL A 224 11.92 15.76 15.56
N ALA A 225 10.70 16.30 15.62
CA ALA A 225 10.49 17.74 15.77
C ALA A 225 11.00 18.26 17.12
N LEU A 226 10.78 17.52 18.21
CA LEU A 226 11.34 17.87 19.52
C LEU A 226 12.87 17.85 19.49
N ALA A 227 13.47 16.85 18.84
CA ALA A 227 14.91 16.65 18.82
C ALA A 227 15.70 17.80 18.16
N GLU A 228 15.06 18.63 17.32
CA GLU A 228 15.68 19.83 16.72
C GLU A 228 16.07 20.91 17.74
N GLY A 229 15.35 21.01 18.85
CA GLY A 229 15.65 22.03 19.87
C GLY A 229 15.77 21.49 21.29
N ASP A 230 15.28 20.29 21.55
CA ASP A 230 15.39 19.58 22.82
C ASP A 230 15.59 18.08 22.53
N ARG A 231 16.87 17.71 22.34
CA ARG A 231 17.24 16.34 21.97
C ARG A 231 16.82 15.32 23.01
N GLU A 232 16.89 15.66 24.30
CA GLU A 232 16.49 14.78 25.39
C GLU A 232 14.98 14.51 25.34
N ALA A 233 14.16 15.54 25.14
CA ALA A 233 12.71 15.37 24.99
C ALA A 233 12.34 14.55 23.73
N GLY A 234 13.09 14.74 22.63
CA GLY A 234 12.95 13.94 21.42
C GLY A 234 13.26 12.46 21.66
N LEU A 235 14.41 12.17 22.27
CA LEU A 235 14.84 10.81 22.63
C LEU A 235 13.85 10.14 23.59
N LYS A 236 13.41 10.84 24.64
CA LYS A 236 12.39 10.32 25.57
C LYS A 236 11.08 9.98 24.87
N THR A 237 10.69 10.77 23.87
CA THR A 237 9.47 10.51 23.07
C THR A 237 9.66 9.30 22.16
N MET A 238 10.83 9.19 21.51
CA MET A 238 11.20 8.05 20.67
C MET A 238 11.29 6.75 21.48
N ALA A 239 11.90 6.79 22.66
CA ALA A 239 11.94 5.71 23.65
C ALA A 239 10.57 5.39 24.29
N GLY A 240 9.47 6.00 23.83
CA GLY A 240 8.11 5.54 24.13
C GLY A 240 7.58 4.52 23.11
N ILE A 241 8.35 4.21 22.06
CA ILE A 241 8.04 3.20 21.03
C ILE A 241 8.59 1.84 21.48
N ASP A 242 7.91 0.76 21.11
CA ASP A 242 8.39 -0.60 21.38
C ASP A 242 9.68 -0.93 20.59
N ASP A 243 10.49 -1.87 21.08
CA ASP A 243 11.78 -2.20 20.48
C ASP A 243 11.64 -2.69 19.04
N GLU A 244 10.63 -3.53 18.77
CA GLU A 244 10.36 -4.08 17.44
C GLU A 244 10.15 -2.96 16.40
N MET A 245 9.34 -1.96 16.72
CA MET A 245 9.12 -0.83 15.82
C MET A 245 10.32 0.11 15.75
N LEU A 246 11.11 0.25 16.82
CA LEU A 246 12.36 1.02 16.76
C LEU A 246 13.37 0.37 15.81
N GLU A 247 13.52 -0.96 15.84
CA GLU A 247 14.36 -1.71 14.90
C GLU A 247 13.90 -1.49 13.46
N VAL A 248 12.59 -1.54 13.21
CA VAL A 248 12.02 -1.21 11.88
C VAL A 248 12.37 0.21 11.46
N LEU A 249 12.28 1.19 12.38
CA LEU A 249 12.62 2.59 12.08
C LEU A 249 14.11 2.80 11.80
N VAL A 250 15.01 2.04 12.44
CA VAL A 250 16.45 2.06 12.13
C VAL A 250 16.72 1.59 10.70
N VAL A 251 15.98 0.58 10.24
CA VAL A 251 16.17 0.01 8.90
C VAL A 251 15.46 0.82 7.81
N LEU A 252 14.21 1.21 8.03
CA LEU A 252 13.33 1.76 7.00
C LEU A 252 12.99 3.25 7.16
N GLY A 253 13.30 3.86 8.31
CA GLY A 253 12.97 5.26 8.56
C GLY A 253 13.67 6.24 7.62
N LEU A 254 13.26 7.50 7.62
CA LEU A 254 14.04 8.57 6.97
C LEU A 254 15.36 8.81 7.72
N PRO A 255 16.41 9.39 7.09
CA PRO A 255 17.73 9.54 7.70
C PRO A 255 17.73 10.16 9.11
N ARG A 256 16.90 11.18 9.37
CA ARG A 256 16.77 11.80 10.70
C ARG A 256 16.06 10.89 11.70
N VAL A 257 15.04 10.17 11.26
CA VAL A 257 14.30 9.18 12.07
C VAL A 257 15.21 8.02 12.45
N ARG A 258 15.97 7.46 11.50
CA ARG A 258 16.92 6.35 11.73
C ARG A 258 17.91 6.67 12.85
N ARG A 259 18.56 7.83 12.76
CA ARG A 259 19.53 8.27 13.78
C ARG A 259 18.90 8.40 15.17
N LEU A 260 17.71 8.98 15.26
CA LEU A 260 17.05 9.15 16.55
C LEU A 260 16.53 7.81 17.13
N ALA A 261 16.09 6.89 16.29
CA ALA A 261 15.67 5.55 16.70
C ALA A 261 16.86 4.70 17.19
N ASP A 262 17.99 4.75 16.48
CA ASP A 262 19.24 4.05 16.85
C ASP A 262 19.76 4.53 18.21
N GLU A 263 19.79 5.84 18.43
CA GLU A 263 20.16 6.42 19.74
C GLU A 263 19.19 6.04 20.86
N ALA A 264 17.88 5.98 20.57
CA ALA A 264 16.88 5.59 21.56
C ALA A 264 17.00 4.11 21.96
N LEU A 265 17.35 3.23 21.03
CA LEU A 265 17.66 1.82 21.31
C LEU A 265 18.94 1.69 22.14
N GLY A 266 20.01 2.38 21.76
CA GLY A 266 21.28 2.32 22.49
C GLY A 266 21.21 2.79 23.95
N GLN A 267 20.25 3.66 24.30
CA GLN A 267 20.00 4.06 25.69
C GLN A 267 19.29 3.01 26.54
N ARG A 268 18.62 2.03 25.92
CA ARG A 268 17.94 0.94 26.65
C ARG A 268 18.89 -0.20 27.01
N ASP A 269 19.93 -0.38 26.20
CA ASP A 269 20.94 -1.43 26.38
C ASP A 269 22.09 -1.03 27.32
N ALA A 270 22.16 0.26 27.71
CA ALA A 270 23.18 0.84 28.58
C ALA A 270 22.75 0.86 30.06
#